data_AF-A0A7X4A2J6-F1
#
_entry.id   AF-A0A7X4A2J6-F1
#
_cell.length_a   1.000
_cell.length_b   1.000
_cell.length_c   1.000
_cell.angle_alpha   90.00
_cell.angle_beta   90.00
_cell.angle_gamma   90.00
#
_symmetry.space_group_name_H-M   'P 1'
#
loop_
_entity.id
_entity.type
_entity.pdbx_description
1 polymer ?
#
loop_
_entity_poly.entity_id
_entity_poly.type
_entity_poly.pdbx_seq_one_letter_code
_entity_poly.pdbx_strand_id
1 'polypeptide(L)'
;MPRSCRPYKARTKGKVERPIRYIRESFFYGRSSASDDDLNAQAAGWLNHVANVHRHGTTGERPADRFERDERAALRPMAGSPYRRLGLRQAEEPERRRAPATVEVERRPLSIYAEALQ
;
A
#
# COMPACT_ATOMS: atom_id res chain seq x y z
N MET A 1 -10.44 15.80 19.05
CA MET A 1 -9.81 14.90 18.06
C MET A 1 -10.78 14.58 16.94
N PRO A 2 -10.34 14.50 15.67
CA PRO A 2 -11.21 14.12 14.55
C PRO A 2 -11.71 12.69 14.73
N ARG A 3 -13.02 12.45 14.51
CA ARG A 3 -13.63 11.12 14.58
C ARG A 3 -13.57 10.46 13.21
N SER A 4 -13.05 9.24 13.14
CA SER A 4 -13.09 8.43 11.92
C SER A 4 -14.53 8.04 11.58
N CYS A 5 -14.76 7.71 10.31
CA CYS A 5 -16.04 7.15 9.86
C CYS A 5 -16.31 5.81 10.55
N ARG A 6 -17.60 5.49 10.77
CA ARG A 6 -18.00 4.18 11.29
C ARG A 6 -17.60 3.06 10.31
N PRO A 7 -17.13 1.89 10.80
CA PRO A 7 -16.92 0.70 9.97
C PRO A 7 -18.18 0.35 9.15
N TYR A 8 -17.99 -0.28 7.99
CA TYR A 8 -19.06 -0.72 7.07
C TYR A 8 -19.96 0.40 6.52
N LYS A 9 -19.54 1.66 6.62
CA LYS A 9 -20.27 2.81 6.08
C LYS A 9 -19.54 3.45 4.90
N ALA A 10 -19.46 2.74 3.76
CA ALA A 10 -18.75 3.20 2.56
C ALA A 10 -19.18 4.61 2.09
N ARG A 11 -20.46 4.95 2.25
CA ARG A 11 -21.02 6.26 1.85
C ARG A 11 -20.31 7.47 2.49
N THR A 12 -19.71 7.32 3.67
CA THR A 12 -19.02 8.42 4.36
C THR A 12 -17.55 8.57 3.93
N LYS A 13 -16.99 7.60 3.20
CA LYS A 13 -15.60 7.57 2.75
C LYS A 13 -15.43 8.03 1.29
N GLY A 14 -16.49 8.56 0.68
CA GLY A 14 -16.49 8.94 -0.73
C GLY A 14 -15.40 9.93 -1.15
N LYS A 15 -14.93 10.84 -0.27
CA LYS A 15 -13.85 11.78 -0.63
C LYS A 15 -12.51 11.08 -0.89
N VAL A 16 -12.17 10.05 -0.11
CA VAL A 16 -10.92 9.32 -0.26
C VAL A 16 -11.04 8.12 -1.21
N GLU A 17 -12.26 7.67 -1.50
CA GLU A 17 -12.51 6.56 -2.45
C GLU A 17 -12.71 7.02 -3.90
N ARG A 18 -13.26 8.23 -4.13
CA ARG A 18 -13.44 8.79 -5.48
C ARG A 18 -12.19 8.76 -6.37
N PRO A 19 -10.98 9.14 -5.91
CA PRO A 19 -9.80 9.12 -6.77
C PRO A 19 -9.34 7.70 -7.15
N ILE A 20 -9.75 6.67 -6.41
CA ILE A 20 -9.28 5.28 -6.65
C ILE A 20 -9.72 4.75 -8.02
N ARG A 21 -10.87 5.20 -8.54
CA ARG A 21 -11.29 4.86 -9.91
C ARG A 21 -10.31 5.40 -10.94
N TYR A 22 -10.03 6.70 -10.87
CA TYR A 22 -9.09 7.37 -11.78
C TYR A 22 -7.71 6.73 -11.75
N ILE A 23 -7.17 6.44 -10.56
CA ILE A 23 -5.85 5.80 -10.42
C ILE A 23 -5.85 4.41 -11.09
N ARG A 24 -6.88 3.59 -10.87
CA ARG A 24 -6.95 2.26 -11.51
C ARG A 24 -6.99 2.37 -13.03
N GLU A 25 -7.83 3.25 -13.55
CA GLU A 25 -8.03 3.39 -15.00
C GLU A 25 -6.85 4.02 -15.71
N SER A 26 -6.20 5.03 -15.11
CA SER A 26 -5.14 5.81 -15.77
C SER A 26 -3.71 5.38 -15.43
N PHE A 27 -3.49 4.71 -14.30
CA PHE A 27 -2.17 4.25 -13.90
C PHE A 27 -2.01 2.72 -14.04
N PHE A 28 -2.92 1.94 -13.44
CA PHE A 28 -2.74 0.49 -13.31
C PHE A 28 -3.13 -0.30 -14.56
N TYR A 29 -4.20 0.07 -15.25
CA TYR A 29 -4.67 -0.72 -16.40
C TYR A 29 -3.67 -0.70 -17.56
N GLY A 30 -3.35 -1.89 -18.06
CA GLY A 30 -2.40 -2.10 -19.17
C GLY A 30 -0.92 -1.99 -18.78
N ARG A 31 -0.60 -1.85 -17.49
CA ARG A 31 0.77 -1.73 -17.00
C ARG A 31 1.26 -3.04 -16.36
N SER A 32 2.54 -3.34 -16.57
CA SER A 32 3.24 -4.44 -15.91
C SER A 32 4.45 -3.89 -15.17
N SER A 33 4.72 -4.41 -13.97
CA SER A 33 5.90 -4.06 -13.18
C SER A 33 6.68 -5.32 -12.82
N ALA A 34 8.01 -5.23 -12.84
CA ALA A 34 8.89 -6.34 -12.51
C ALA A 34 9.15 -6.47 -10.99
N SER A 35 9.04 -5.36 -10.25
CA SER A 35 9.20 -5.31 -8.80
C SER A 35 8.42 -4.14 -8.18
N ASP A 36 8.35 -4.11 -6.84
CA ASP A 36 7.75 -2.99 -6.10
C ASP A 36 8.51 -1.67 -6.35
N ASP A 37 9.84 -1.72 -6.49
CA ASP A 37 10.66 -0.55 -6.79
C ASP A 37 10.38 0.00 -8.20
N ASP A 38 10.23 -0.89 -9.17
CA ASP A 38 9.84 -0.53 -10.54
C ASP A 38 8.44 0.11 -10.55
N LEU A 39 7.48 -0.48 -9.83
CA LEU A 39 6.14 0.10 -9.68
C LEU A 39 6.19 1.50 -9.03
N ASN A 40 7.01 1.68 -8.01
CA ASN A 40 7.20 2.99 -7.35
C ASN A 40 7.79 4.03 -8.30
N ALA A 41 8.80 3.65 -9.09
CA ALA A 41 9.40 4.53 -10.10
C ALA A 41 8.39 4.93 -11.18
N GLN A 42 7.62 3.96 -11.68
CA GLN A 42 6.54 4.21 -12.64
C GLN A 42 5.46 5.12 -12.06
N ALA A 43 5.10 4.94 -10.79
CA ALA A 43 4.14 5.77 -10.08
C ALA A 43 4.64 7.21 -9.93
N ALA A 44 5.91 7.40 -9.55
CA ALA A 44 6.52 8.72 -9.46
C ALA A 44 6.50 9.45 -10.81
N GLY A 45 6.87 8.76 -11.90
CA GLY A 45 6.78 9.31 -13.25
C GLY A 45 5.34 9.69 -13.63
N TRP A 46 4.38 8.81 -13.37
CA TRP A 46 2.97 9.08 -13.64
C TRP A 46 2.42 10.27 -12.82
N LEU A 47 2.81 10.39 -11.56
CA LEU A 47 2.44 11.55 -10.72
C LEU A 47 2.96 12.85 -11.33
N ASN A 48 4.24 12.88 -11.71
CA ASN A 48 4.89 14.09 -12.24
C ASN A 48 4.39 14.51 -13.62
N HIS A 49 4.03 13.55 -14.48
CA HIS A 49 3.74 13.83 -15.89
C HIS A 49 2.26 13.70 -16.27
N VAL A 50 1.43 13.07 -15.43
CA VAL A 50 0.01 12.84 -15.73
C VAL A 50 -0.87 13.35 -14.59
N ALA A 51 -0.72 12.78 -13.39
CA ALA A 51 -1.67 13.02 -12.31
C ALA A 51 -1.59 14.43 -11.72
N ASN A 52 -0.41 15.00 -11.52
CA ASN A 52 -0.29 16.32 -10.89
C ASN A 52 -0.47 17.47 -11.89
N VAL A 53 -0.30 17.20 -13.19
CA VAL A 53 -0.30 18.22 -14.24
C VAL A 53 -1.57 18.25 -15.08
N HIS A 54 -2.47 17.26 -14.97
CA HIS A 54 -3.75 17.29 -15.66
C HIS A 54 -4.67 18.38 -15.10
N ARG A 55 -5.60 18.90 -15.93
CA ARG A 55 -6.65 19.80 -15.46
C ARG A 55 -7.76 19.00 -14.79
N HIS A 56 -7.94 19.17 -13.50
CA HIS A 56 -8.87 18.34 -12.73
C HIS A 56 -10.33 18.80 -12.94
N GLY A 57 -11.23 17.85 -13.22
CA GLY A 57 -12.59 18.16 -13.69
C GLY A 57 -13.46 18.94 -12.69
N THR A 58 -13.28 18.74 -11.38
CA THR A 58 -14.07 19.46 -10.35
C THR A 58 -13.51 20.85 -10.04
N THR A 59 -12.20 21.03 -10.13
CA THR A 59 -11.54 22.28 -9.71
C THR A 59 -11.19 23.17 -10.90
N GLY A 60 -11.14 22.64 -12.12
CA GLY A 60 -10.77 23.36 -13.33
C GLY A 60 -9.28 23.72 -13.42
N GLU A 61 -8.49 23.33 -12.42
CA GLU A 61 -7.08 23.69 -12.26
C GLU A 61 -6.19 22.45 -12.22
N ARG A 62 -4.89 22.63 -12.42
CA ARG A 62 -3.90 21.56 -12.22
C ARG A 62 -3.69 21.33 -10.73
N PRO A 63 -3.75 20.07 -10.23
CA PRO A 63 -3.50 19.77 -8.82
C PRO A 63 -2.19 20.33 -8.29
N ALA A 64 -1.10 20.27 -9.07
CA ALA A 64 0.20 20.83 -8.68
C ALA A 64 0.14 22.33 -8.40
N ASP A 65 -0.46 23.09 -9.31
CA ASP A 65 -0.50 24.56 -9.22
C ASP A 65 -1.33 25.01 -8.02
N ARG A 66 -2.48 24.35 -7.80
CA ARG A 66 -3.33 24.59 -6.64
C ARG A 66 -2.64 24.21 -5.32
N PHE A 67 -1.92 23.09 -5.30
CA PHE A 67 -1.21 22.64 -4.11
C PHE A 67 -0.12 23.64 -3.70
N GLU A 68 0.72 24.08 -4.63
CA GLU A 68 1.78 25.05 -4.34
C GLU A 68 1.22 26.40 -3.90
N ARG A 69 0.12 26.86 -4.50
CA ARG A 69 -0.51 28.15 -4.17
C ARG A 69 -1.19 28.14 -2.80
N ASP A 70 -2.02 27.14 -2.51
CA ASP A 70 -2.98 27.20 -1.40
C ASP A 70 -2.62 26.24 -0.25
N GLU A 71 -2.30 24.99 -0.57
CA GLU A 71 -2.20 23.91 0.42
C GLU A 71 -0.82 23.88 1.09
N ARG A 72 0.25 24.18 0.34
CA ARG A 72 1.62 24.02 0.82
C ARG A 72 1.93 24.88 2.04
N ALA A 73 1.43 26.12 2.07
CA ALA A 73 1.58 27.01 3.21
C ALA A 73 0.74 26.58 4.43
N ALA A 74 -0.31 25.79 4.23
CA ALA A 74 -1.20 25.31 5.30
C ALA A 74 -0.72 23.99 5.95
N LEU A 75 0.23 23.28 5.32
CA LEU A 75 0.75 22.02 5.85
C LEU A 75 1.58 22.25 7.11
N ARG A 76 1.30 21.44 8.13
CA ARG A 76 2.11 21.40 9.36
C ARG A 76 3.25 20.40 9.19
N PRO A 77 4.40 20.62 9.86
CA PRO A 77 5.46 19.63 9.91
C PRO A 77 4.91 18.31 10.46
N MET A 78 5.47 17.19 10.00
CA MET A 78 5.16 15.89 10.57
C MET A 78 5.39 15.92 12.08
N ALA A 79 4.49 15.29 12.84
CA ALA A 79 4.70 15.13 14.27
C ALA A 79 5.99 14.33 14.49
N GLY A 80 6.89 14.86 15.32
CA GLY A 80 8.17 14.20 15.65
C GLY A 80 8.00 12.91 16.46
N SER A 81 6.77 12.58 16.88
CA SER A 81 6.44 11.33 17.57
C SER A 81 5.58 10.45 16.66
N PRO A 82 5.90 9.14 16.55
CA PRO A 82 5.07 8.22 15.79
C PRO A 82 3.64 8.18 16.34
N TYR A 83 2.68 7.89 15.46
CA TYR A 83 1.28 7.76 15.86
C TYR A 83 1.14 6.71 16.96
N ARG A 84 0.80 7.16 18.18
CA ARG A 84 0.53 6.26 19.31
C ARG A 84 -0.79 5.55 19.05
N ARG A 85 -0.70 4.28 18.64
CA ARG A 85 -1.84 3.40 18.43
C ARG A 85 -2.62 3.26 19.75
N LEU A 86 -3.76 3.92 19.85
CA LEU A 86 -4.64 3.82 21.01
C LEU A 86 -5.29 2.43 21.02
N GLY A 87 -4.91 1.56 21.97
CA GLY A 87 -5.67 0.34 22.27
C GLY A 87 -5.24 -0.97 21.60
N LEU A 88 -4.03 -1.07 21.04
CA LEU A 88 -3.39 -2.39 20.91
C LEU A 88 -2.20 -2.39 21.86
N ARG A 89 -2.08 -3.44 22.69
CA ARG A 89 -0.81 -3.74 23.38
C ARG A 89 0.29 -3.60 22.32
N GLN A 90 1.38 -2.92 22.65
CA GLN A 90 2.52 -2.90 21.75
C GLN A 90 2.77 -4.36 21.38
N ALA A 91 2.84 -4.66 20.07
CA ALA A 91 3.38 -5.95 19.69
C ALA A 91 4.76 -5.97 20.33
N GLU A 92 4.95 -6.82 21.33
CA GLU A 92 6.30 -7.12 21.78
C GLU A 92 7.07 -7.45 20.51
N GLU A 93 8.20 -6.77 20.31
CA GLU A 93 9.16 -7.08 19.24
C GLU A 93 9.16 -8.61 19.10
N PRO A 94 8.73 -9.17 17.96
CA PRO A 94 8.49 -10.60 17.88
C PRO A 94 9.79 -11.26 18.28
N GLU A 95 9.79 -11.94 19.44
CA GLU A 95 10.93 -12.64 19.98
C GLU A 95 11.52 -13.42 18.83
N ARG A 96 12.70 -12.96 18.38
CA ARG A 96 13.33 -13.25 17.10
C ARG A 96 13.01 -14.70 16.72
N ARG A 97 12.03 -14.90 15.81
CA ARG A 97 11.40 -16.22 15.57
C ARG A 97 12.48 -17.28 15.62
N ARG A 98 12.47 -18.12 16.67
CA ARG A 98 13.42 -19.22 16.78
C ARG A 98 13.32 -19.99 15.47
N ALA A 99 14.42 -20.09 14.73
CA ALA A 99 14.43 -20.78 13.45
C ALA A 99 13.74 -22.15 13.65
N PRO A 100 12.82 -22.56 12.75
CA PRO A 100 12.18 -23.86 12.89
C PRO A 100 13.27 -24.90 13.02
N ALA A 101 13.13 -25.82 13.98
CA ALA A 101 14.08 -26.91 14.15
C ALA A 101 14.18 -27.64 12.81
N THR A 102 15.37 -27.69 12.22
CA THR A 102 15.62 -28.41 10.98
C THR A 102 15.30 -29.88 11.24
N VAL A 103 14.18 -30.36 10.71
CA VAL A 103 13.86 -31.79 10.74
C VAL A 103 14.73 -32.45 9.69
N GLU A 104 15.69 -33.25 10.11
CA GLU A 104 16.43 -34.17 9.23
C GLU A 104 15.41 -35.16 8.64
N VAL A 105 14.99 -34.90 7.40
CA VAL A 105 14.11 -35.79 6.66
C VAL A 105 14.97 -36.85 5.98
N GLU A 106 14.86 -38.08 6.43
CA GLU A 106 15.56 -39.21 5.85
C GLU A 106 15.11 -39.43 4.39
N ARG A 107 16.03 -39.21 3.44
CA ARG A 107 15.75 -39.37 2.00
C ARG A 107 15.88 -40.83 1.61
N ARG A 108 14.76 -41.56 1.62
CA ARG A 108 14.71 -42.94 1.11
C ARG A 108 14.42 -42.95 -0.40
N PRO A 109 15.08 -43.81 -1.19
CA PRO A 109 14.80 -43.94 -2.61
C PRO A 109 13.39 -44.50 -2.85
N LEU A 110 12.75 -44.06 -3.94
CA LEU A 110 11.37 -44.45 -4.30
C LEU A 110 11.18 -45.96 -4.45
N SER A 111 12.25 -46.74 -4.63
CA SER A 111 12.22 -48.21 -4.70
C SER A 111 11.65 -48.85 -3.44
N ILE A 112 11.78 -48.20 -2.28
CA ILE A 112 11.23 -48.70 -1.01
C ILE A 112 9.69 -48.83 -1.06
N TYR A 113 9.02 -47.98 -1.83
CA TYR A 113 7.56 -48.03 -1.98
C TYR A 113 7.09 -49.02 -3.06
N ALA A 114 8.00 -49.51 -3.91
CA ALA A 114 7.67 -50.49 -4.94
C ALA A 114 7.45 -51.90 -4.36
N GLU A 115 8.10 -52.20 -3.23
CA GLU A 115 7.97 -53.49 -2.54
C GLU A 115 6.70 -53.58 -1.68
N ALA A 116 6.06 -52.46 -1.37
CA ALA A 116 4.85 -52.41 -0.55
C ALA A 116 3.55 -52.65 -1.34
N LEU A 117 3.66 -53.03 -2.63
CA LEU A 117 2.52 -53.21 -3.55
C LEU A 117 2.35 -54.66 -4.04
N GLN A 118 2.90 -55.65 -3.32
CA GLN A 118 2.59 -57.08 -3.47
C GLN A 118 1.66 -57.57 -2.35
#